data_AF-A0ABD0R523-F1
#
_entry.id   AF-A0ABD0R523-F1
#
_cell.length_a   1.000
_cell.length_b   1.000
_cell.length_c   1.000
_cell.angle_alpha   90.00
_cell.angle_beta   90.00
_cell.angle_gamma   90.00
#
_symmetry.space_group_name_H-M   'P 1'
#
loop_
_entity.id
_entity.type
_entity.pdbx_description
1 polymer ?
#
loop_
_entity_poly.entity_id
_entity_poly.type
_entity_poly.pdbx_seq_one_letter_code
_entity_poly.pdbx_strand_id
1 'polypeptide(L)'
;SHAMAGMALQCLKDQRIAVKDAAELDRALDTIKQRLLDSKRADGHMGNEFSTGLVVQALMAMGSQAEEAVEALRADVKKGTYHNPMAASQVLPALHQRTYLHVKSQECRNED
;
A
#
# COMPACT_ATOMS: atom_id res chain seq x y z
N SER A 1 -6.23 -6.75 -6.45
CA SER A 1 -6.95 -5.52 -6.81
C SER A 1 -7.42 -4.71 -5.60
N HIS A 2 -7.67 -5.32 -4.43
CA HIS A 2 -8.14 -4.63 -3.21
C HIS A 2 -7.21 -3.51 -2.69
N ALA A 3 -5.89 -3.67 -2.75
CA ALA A 3 -4.95 -2.65 -2.27
C ALA A 3 -5.12 -1.30 -3.00
N MET A 4 -5.22 -1.33 -4.33
CA MET A 4 -5.45 -0.13 -5.13
C MET A 4 -6.82 0.49 -4.87
N ALA A 5 -7.86 -0.34 -4.74
CA ALA A 5 -9.20 0.12 -4.39
C ALA A 5 -9.23 0.79 -3.00
N GLY A 6 -8.58 0.18 -2.01
CA GLY A 6 -8.45 0.72 -0.65
C GLY A 6 -7.78 2.09 -0.65
N MET A 7 -6.66 2.24 -1.36
CA MET A 7 -5.98 3.54 -1.49
C MET A 7 -6.85 4.59 -2.21
N ALA A 8 -7.54 4.22 -3.28
CA ALA A 8 -8.41 5.15 -4.00
C ALA A 8 -9.58 5.62 -3.12
N LEU A 9 -10.26 4.71 -2.43
CA LEU A 9 -11.35 5.02 -1.51
C LEU A 9 -10.88 5.83 -0.30
N GLN A 10 -9.69 5.50 0.24
CA GLN A 10 -9.09 6.25 1.33
C GLN A 10 -8.76 7.68 0.90
N CYS A 11 -8.28 7.86 -0.33
CA CYS A 11 -8.07 9.20 -0.90
C CYS A 11 -9.37 10.01 -0.96
N LEU A 12 -10.48 9.42 -1.43
CA LEU A 12 -11.79 10.09 -1.43
C LEU A 12 -12.20 10.53 -0.02
N LYS A 13 -12.02 9.64 0.97
CA LYS A 13 -12.32 9.91 2.38
C LYS A 13 -11.46 11.06 2.92
N ASP A 14 -10.16 11.04 2.69
CA ASP A 14 -9.21 12.07 3.16
C ASP A 14 -9.47 13.43 2.52
N GLN A 15 -9.90 13.45 1.25
CA GLN A 15 -10.29 14.67 0.54
C GLN A 15 -11.69 15.17 0.91
N ARG A 16 -12.45 14.43 1.72
CA ARG A 16 -13.86 14.74 2.06
C ARG A 16 -14.72 14.97 0.82
N ILE A 17 -14.46 14.21 -0.25
CA ILE A 17 -15.25 14.29 -1.47
C ILE A 17 -16.66 13.78 -1.15
N ALA A 18 -17.68 14.48 -1.64
CA ALA A 18 -19.06 14.09 -1.46
C ALA A 18 -19.30 12.70 -2.07
N VAL A 19 -19.66 11.74 -1.23
CA VAL A 19 -20.07 10.40 -1.62
C VAL A 19 -21.54 10.20 -1.28
N LYS A 20 -22.20 9.30 -2.02
CA LYS A 20 -23.64 9.01 -1.83
C LYS A 20 -23.95 8.49 -0.43
N ASP A 21 -23.08 7.63 0.11
CA ASP A 21 -23.19 7.07 1.45
C ASP A 21 -21.79 6.97 2.09
N ALA A 22 -21.54 7.83 3.08
CA ALA A 22 -20.26 7.85 3.81
C ALA A 22 -20.07 6.61 4.71
N ALA A 23 -21.16 6.08 5.27
CA ALA A 23 -21.10 4.88 6.09
C ALA A 23 -20.80 3.64 5.24
N GLU A 24 -21.28 3.61 3.99
CA GLU A 24 -20.90 2.56 3.03
C GLU A 24 -19.42 2.63 2.66
N LEU A 25 -18.88 3.84 2.44
CA LEU A 25 -17.44 4.04 2.19
C LEU A 25 -16.59 3.50 3.35
N ASP A 26 -16.98 3.80 4.60
CA ASP A 26 -16.29 3.31 5.78
C ASP A 26 -16.32 1.79 5.88
N ARG A 27 -17.50 1.17 5.69
CA ARG A 27 -17.63 -0.29 5.68
C ARG A 27 -16.79 -0.94 4.57
N ALA A 28 -16.72 -0.32 3.40
CA ALA A 28 -15.91 -0.81 2.29
C ALA A 28 -14.41 -0.75 2.62
N LEU A 29 -13.94 0.34 3.22
CA LEU A 29 -12.57 0.50 3.69
C LEU A 29 -12.21 -0.53 4.76
N ASP A 30 -13.08 -0.74 5.75
CA ASP A 30 -12.88 -1.75 6.80
C ASP A 30 -12.81 -3.16 6.20
N THR A 31 -13.72 -3.48 5.29
CA THR A 31 -13.73 -4.78 4.59
C THR A 31 -12.46 -5.01 3.79
N ILE A 32 -12.00 -3.99 3.07
CA ILE A 32 -10.75 -4.06 2.30
C ILE A 32 -9.56 -4.25 3.25
N LYS A 33 -9.49 -3.45 4.31
CA LYS A 33 -8.42 -3.53 5.30
C LYS A 33 -8.31 -4.92 5.92
N GLN A 34 -9.43 -5.53 6.32
CA GLN A 34 -9.43 -6.90 6.85
C GLN A 34 -8.95 -7.91 5.82
N ARG A 35 -9.45 -7.86 4.58
CA ARG A 35 -8.99 -8.77 3.50
C ARG A 35 -7.49 -8.65 3.22
N LEU A 36 -6.93 -7.45 3.35
CA LEU A 36 -5.49 -7.23 3.19
C LEU A 36 -4.70 -7.84 4.35
N LEU A 37 -5.17 -7.67 5.58
CA LEU A 37 -4.54 -8.28 6.77
C LEU A 37 -4.60 -9.82 6.70
N ASP A 38 -5.74 -10.38 6.30
CA ASP A 38 -5.95 -11.82 6.14
C ASP A 38 -5.10 -12.44 5.02
N SER A 39 -4.53 -11.61 4.13
CA SER A 39 -3.64 -12.08 3.07
C SER A 39 -2.21 -12.36 3.55
N LYS A 40 -1.91 -12.11 4.82
CA LYS A 40 -0.59 -12.36 5.41
C LYS A 40 -0.26 -13.85 5.39
N ARG A 41 0.95 -14.15 4.93
CA ARG A 41 1.55 -15.48 4.88
C ARG A 41 2.52 -15.68 6.05
N ALA A 42 2.86 -16.94 6.30
CA ALA A 42 3.81 -17.31 7.34
C ALA A 42 5.25 -16.79 7.10
N ASP A 43 5.58 -16.42 5.85
CA ASP A 43 6.87 -15.85 5.46
C ASP A 43 6.88 -14.31 5.49
N GLY A 44 5.87 -13.68 6.11
CA GLY A 44 5.75 -12.23 6.26
C GLY A 44 5.14 -11.51 5.05
N HIS A 45 5.06 -12.15 3.87
CA HIS A 45 4.44 -11.58 2.68
C HIS A 45 2.93 -11.41 2.85
N MET A 46 2.34 -10.48 2.08
CA MET A 46 0.90 -10.26 2.00
C MET A 46 0.42 -10.52 0.57
N GLY A 47 -0.22 -11.67 0.36
CA GLY A 47 -0.50 -12.26 -0.94
C GLY A 47 0.73 -12.96 -1.54
N ASN A 48 1.56 -12.24 -2.26
CA ASN A 48 2.84 -12.71 -2.79
C ASN A 48 3.91 -11.61 -2.79
N GLU A 49 5.13 -11.98 -3.15
CA GLU A 49 6.33 -11.16 -3.19
C GLU A 49 6.13 -9.86 -4.00
N PHE A 50 5.32 -9.93 -5.07
CA PHE A 50 5.03 -8.82 -5.98
C PHE A 50 3.82 -7.98 -5.54
N SER A 51 2.85 -8.54 -4.83
CA SER A 51 1.68 -7.80 -4.32
C SER A 51 1.95 -7.12 -2.98
N THR A 52 2.89 -7.65 -2.19
CA THR A 52 3.17 -7.21 -0.82
C THR A 52 3.42 -5.71 -0.73
N GLY A 53 4.18 -5.13 -1.68
CA GLY A 53 4.44 -3.69 -1.72
C GLY A 53 3.17 -2.85 -1.77
N LEU A 54 2.21 -3.20 -2.64
CA LEU A 54 0.94 -2.48 -2.74
C LEU A 54 0.06 -2.68 -1.51
N VAL A 55 0.09 -3.87 -0.90
CA VAL A 55 -0.67 -4.14 0.33
C VAL A 55 -0.14 -3.30 1.50
N VAL A 56 1.17 -3.22 1.68
CA VAL A 56 1.80 -2.36 2.69
C VAL A 56 1.40 -0.91 2.49
N GLN A 57 1.46 -0.39 1.26
CA GLN A 57 1.04 0.98 0.96
C GLN A 57 -0.43 1.23 1.33
N ALA A 58 -1.31 0.29 1.00
CA ALA A 58 -2.74 0.43 1.29
C ALA A 58 -3.04 0.36 2.78
N LEU A 59 -2.42 -0.56 3.52
CA LEU A 59 -2.57 -0.65 4.98
C LEU A 59 -2.08 0.63 5.65
N MET A 60 -0.93 1.16 5.22
CA MET A 60 -0.37 2.41 5.74
C MET A 60 -1.32 3.59 5.51
N ALA A 61 -1.89 3.70 4.30
CA ALA A 61 -2.91 4.70 3.98
C ALA A 61 -4.15 4.58 4.88
N MET A 62 -4.54 3.36 5.25
CA MET A 62 -5.67 3.06 6.14
C MET A 62 -5.28 2.99 7.62
N GLY A 63 -4.13 3.57 8.01
CA GLY A 63 -3.69 3.71 9.39
C GLY A 63 -3.24 2.41 10.06
N SER A 64 -2.73 1.43 9.30
CA SER A 64 -2.17 0.19 9.82
C SER A 64 -0.74 -0.04 9.34
N GLN A 65 0.10 -0.51 10.26
CA GLN A 65 1.49 -0.85 9.97
C GLN A 65 1.62 -2.34 9.62
N ALA A 66 2.63 -2.67 8.82
CA ALA A 66 2.94 -4.02 8.37
C ALA A 66 4.47 -4.25 8.32
N GLU A 67 5.13 -4.06 9.47
CA GLU A 67 6.60 -4.07 9.57
C GLU A 67 7.22 -5.37 9.07
N GLU A 68 6.64 -6.51 9.44
CA GLU A 68 7.12 -7.83 9.00
C GLU A 68 7.05 -8.00 7.47
N ALA A 69 6.02 -7.43 6.83
CA ALA A 69 5.90 -7.43 5.39
C ALA A 69 6.95 -6.52 4.72
N VAL A 70 7.33 -5.40 5.36
CA VAL A 70 8.44 -4.56 4.89
C VAL A 70 9.78 -5.30 4.96
N GLU A 71 10.00 -6.08 6.02
CA GLU A 71 11.23 -6.89 6.13
C GLU A 71 11.26 -8.04 5.11
N ALA A 72 10.11 -8.65 4.81
CA ALA A 72 9.99 -9.62 3.72
C ALA A 72 10.37 -8.98 2.36
N LEU A 73 9.85 -7.78 2.07
CA LEU A 73 10.24 -7.01 0.87
C LEU A 73 11.76 -6.73 0.83
N ARG A 74 12.37 -6.33 1.95
CA ARG A 74 13.83 -6.09 2.02
C ARG A 74 14.63 -7.35 1.72
N ALA A 75 14.18 -8.50 2.23
CA ALA A 75 14.82 -9.78 1.95
C ALA A 75 14.76 -10.11 0.44
N ASP A 76 13.64 -9.83 -0.21
CA ASP A 76 13.45 -10.06 -1.64
C ASP A 76 14.24 -9.09 -2.53
N VAL A 77 14.40 -7.82 -2.11
CA VAL A 77 15.34 -6.90 -2.78
C VAL A 77 16.75 -7.47 -2.76
N LYS A 78 17.24 -7.95 -1.60
CA LYS A 78 18.59 -8.52 -1.46
C LYS A 78 18.81 -9.77 -2.32
N LYS A 79 17.75 -10.52 -2.60
CA LYS A 79 17.79 -11.70 -3.49
C LYS A 79 17.70 -11.35 -4.98
N GLY A 80 17.41 -10.10 -5.32
CA GLY A 80 17.20 -9.68 -6.72
C GLY A 80 15.82 -10.09 -7.28
N THR A 81 14.82 -10.32 -6.43
CA THR A 81 13.47 -10.74 -6.84
C THR A 81 12.82 -9.74 -7.81
N TYR A 82 13.05 -8.44 -7.62
CA TYR A 82 12.42 -7.36 -8.41
C TYR A 82 13.27 -6.91 -9.60
N HIS A 83 13.67 -7.85 -10.46
CA HIS A 83 14.43 -7.53 -11.69
C HIS A 83 13.59 -6.79 -12.74
N ASN A 84 12.25 -6.85 -12.64
CA ASN A 84 11.34 -6.15 -13.53
C ASN A 84 11.16 -4.69 -13.06
N PRO A 85 11.38 -3.67 -13.91
CA PRO A 85 11.27 -2.27 -13.51
C PRO A 85 9.89 -1.87 -12.97
N MET A 86 8.81 -2.44 -13.51
CA MET A 86 7.45 -2.21 -12.99
C MET A 86 7.31 -2.78 -11.58
N ALA A 87 7.76 -4.02 -11.35
CA ALA A 87 7.73 -4.62 -10.01
C ALA A 87 8.55 -3.80 -9.01
N ALA A 88 9.76 -3.37 -9.39
CA ALA A 88 10.61 -2.50 -8.57
C ALA A 88 9.89 -1.18 -8.22
N SER A 89 9.24 -0.54 -9.19
CA SER A 89 8.50 0.72 -8.97
C SER A 89 7.33 0.58 -8.01
N GLN A 90 6.69 -0.59 -7.94
CA GLN A 90 5.53 -0.84 -7.07
C GLN A 90 5.92 -1.15 -5.62
N VAL A 91 7.12 -1.71 -5.38
CA VAL A 91 7.59 -2.02 -4.02
C VAL A 91 8.36 -0.87 -3.39
N LEU A 92 8.98 0.00 -4.19
CA LEU A 92 9.84 1.07 -3.70
C LEU A 92 9.14 2.03 -2.72
N PRO A 93 7.90 2.52 -2.95
CA PRO A 93 7.25 3.41 -2.00
C PRO A 93 7.08 2.76 -0.61
N ALA A 94 6.68 1.48 -0.56
CA ALA A 94 6.51 0.76 0.71
C ALA A 94 7.82 0.67 1.50
N LEU A 95 8.94 0.38 0.84
CA LEU A 95 10.27 0.32 1.45
C LEU A 95 10.73 1.66 2.04
N HIS A 96 10.24 2.77 1.48
CA HIS A 96 10.48 4.13 1.97
C HIS A 96 9.38 4.65 2.91
N GLN A 97 8.47 3.79 3.36
CA GLN A 97 7.32 4.18 4.20
C GLN A 97 6.46 5.28 3.54
N ARG A 98 6.28 5.18 2.22
CA ARG A 98 5.45 6.06 1.40
C ARG A 98 4.34 5.26 0.75
N THR A 99 3.32 5.98 0.30
CA THR A 99 2.16 5.44 -0.42
C THR A 99 1.84 6.35 -1.59
N TYR A 100 1.04 5.87 -2.56
CA TYR A 100 0.57 6.75 -3.64
C TYR A 100 -0.24 7.97 -3.17
N LEU A 101 -0.80 7.97 -1.96
CA LEU A 101 -1.50 9.14 -1.43
C LEU A 101 -0.54 10.31 -1.13
N HIS A 102 0.75 10.01 -0.91
CA HIS A 102 1.76 11.04 -0.69
C HIS A 102 2.09 11.87 -1.94
N VAL A 103 1.68 11.41 -3.13
CA VAL A 103 1.89 12.15 -4.39
C VAL A 103 1.23 13.54 -4.31
N LYS A 104 0.11 13.67 -3.60
CA LYS A 104 -0.59 14.96 -3.43
C LYS A 104 0.29 16.04 -2.79
N SER A 105 1.16 15.66 -1.86
CA SER A 105 1.99 16.58 -1.06
C SER A 105 3.47 16.49 -1.42
N GLN A 106 3.80 15.94 -2.59
CA GLN A 106 5.18 15.75 -2.99
C GLN A 106 5.79 17.08 -3.44
N GLU A 107 6.89 17.47 -2.82
CA GLU A 107 7.70 18.61 -3.25
C GLU A 107 8.77 18.14 -4.24
N CYS A 108 8.76 18.69 -5.45
CA CYS A 108 9.85 18.51 -6.39
C CYS A 108 11.03 19.37 -5.93
N ARG A 109 12.15 18.73 -5.60
CA ARG A 109 13.42 19.40 -5.34
C ARG A 109 14.33 19.13 -6.52
N ASN A 110 14.98 20.17 -7.03
CA ASN A 110 16.09 19.97 -7.94
C ASN A 110 17.26 19.38 -7.12
N GLU A 111 17.95 18.41 -7.68
CA GLU A 111 19.26 18.03 -7.17
C GLU A 111 20.21 19.16 -7.57
N ASP A 112 20.66 19.94 -6.58
CA ASP A 112 21.73 20.92 -6.75
C ASP A 112 23.07 20.23 -7.01
#